data_AF-A0A1M4SC48-F1
#
_entry.id   AF-A0A1M4SC48-F1
#
_cell.length_a   1.000
_cell.length_b   1.000
_cell.length_c   1.000
_cell.angle_alpha   90.00
_cell.angle_beta   90.00
_cell.angle_gamma   90.00
#
_symmetry.space_group_name_H-M   'P 1'
#
loop_
_entity.id
_entity.type
_entity.pdbx_description
1 polymer ?
#
loop_
_entity_poly.entity_id
_entity_poly.type
_entity_poly.pdbx_seq_one_letter_code
_entity_poly.pdbx_strand_id
1 'polypeptide(L)' 'MGTKIESVFMQMHNGTRTGEGSFNVALRDLFYKADIQNRHKLVNAFPEFFGEEVPEFGIYKIKIK' A
#
# COMPACT_ATOMS: atom_id res chain seq x y z
N MET A 1 -4.77 15.78 -23.42
CA MET A 1 -3.96 15.13 -22.35
C MET A 1 -4.75 15.22 -21.07
N GLY A 2 -5.35 14.12 -20.60
CA GLY A 2 -6.03 14.11 -19.31
C GLY A 2 -4.98 14.07 -18.21
N THR A 3 -4.92 15.09 -17.36
CA THR A 3 -4.08 15.05 -16.16
C THR A 3 -4.65 13.96 -15.25
N LYS A 4 -3.93 12.83 -15.11
CA LYS A 4 -4.28 11.84 -14.09
C LYS A 4 -4.14 12.53 -12.75
N ILE A 5 -5.26 12.78 -12.08
CA ILE A 5 -5.24 13.28 -10.71
C ILE A 5 -4.82 12.11 -9.84
N GLU A 6 -3.54 12.10 -9.45
CA GLU A 6 -3.02 11.12 -8.51
C GLU A 6 -3.52 11.46 -7.10
N SER A 7 -3.94 10.46 -6.33
CA SER A 7 -4.16 10.63 -4.90
C SER A 7 -2.89 11.12 -4.23
N VAL A 8 -3.01 11.93 -3.17
CA VAL A 8 -1.88 12.38 -2.33
C VAL A 8 -0.99 11.19 -1.93
N PHE A 9 -1.59 10.05 -1.64
CA PHE A 9 -0.88 8.81 -1.33
C PHE A 9 0.00 8.30 -2.48
N MET A 10 -0.49 8.37 -3.72
CA MET A 10 0.27 8.00 -4.91
C MET A 10 1.34 9.03 -5.27
N GLN A 11 1.10 10.32 -4.97
CA GLN A 11 2.12 11.36 -5.15
C GLN A 11 3.29 11.18 -4.18
N MET A 12 3.03 10.75 -2.94
CA MET A 12 4.07 10.37 -1.98
C MET A 12 4.84 9.13 -2.44
N HIS A 13 4.14 8.11 -2.97
CA HIS A 13 4.77 6.91 -3.52
C HIS A 13 5.70 7.24 -4.69
N ASN A 14 5.24 8.08 -5.61
CA ASN A 14 5.98 8.46 -6.81
C ASN A 14 7.08 9.50 -6.54
N GLY A 15 7.23 9.95 -5.29
CA GLY A 15 8.21 10.97 -4.89
C GLY A 15 7.91 12.37 -5.45
N THR A 16 6.75 12.59 -6.07
CA THR A 16 6.33 13.88 -6.63
C THR A 16 5.88 14.86 -5.54
N ARG A 17 5.58 14.35 -4.34
CA ARG A 17 5.28 15.14 -3.15
C ARG A 17 6.25 14.77 -2.01
N THR A 18 7.02 15.76 -1.56
CA THR A 18 8.01 15.64 -0.48
C THR A 18 7.63 16.57 0.68
N GLY A 19 8.00 16.21 1.92
CA GLY A 19 7.77 17.04 3.11
C GLY A 19 6.60 16.64 4.03
N GLU A 20 5.73 15.72 3.61
CA GLU A 20 4.59 15.21 4.43
C GLU A 20 4.92 13.94 5.24
N GLY A 21 6.17 13.50 5.22
CA GLY A 21 6.63 12.26 5.86
C GLY A 21 6.96 11.15 4.86
N SER A 22 7.29 9.97 5.36
CA SER A 22 7.64 8.82 4.52
C SER A 22 6.38 8.09 4.04
N PHE A 23 6.29 7.81 2.74
CA PHE A 23 5.26 6.96 2.15
C PHE A 23 5.08 5.65 2.93
N ASN A 24 6.19 5.03 3.34
CA ASN A 24 6.22 3.79 4.11
C ASN A 24 5.50 3.91 5.46
N VAL A 25 5.61 5.06 6.13
CA VAL A 25 4.93 5.31 7.41
C VAL A 25 3.43 5.45 7.19
N ALA A 26 3.02 6.19 6.16
CA ALA A 26 1.61 6.35 5.80
C ALA A 26 1.00 5.02 5.34
N LEU A 27 1.72 4.22 4.55
CA LEU A 27 1.29 2.90 4.09
C LEU A 27 1.11 1.93 5.27
N ARG A 28 2.03 1.95 6.23
CA ARG A 28 1.90 1.15 7.45
C ARG A 28 0.66 1.55 8.24
N ASP A 29 0.45 2.85 8.50
CA ASP A 29 -0.72 3.32 9.25
C ASP A 29 -2.04 3.01 8.53
N LEU A 30 -2.09 3.17 7.21
CA LEU A 30 -3.22 2.78 6.38
C LEU A 30 -3.52 1.28 6.49
N PHE A 31 -2.48 0.43 6.47
CA PHE A 31 -2.62 -1.01 6.60
C PHE A 31 -3.16 -1.42 7.99
N TYR A 32 -2.67 -0.82 9.06
CA TYR A 32 -3.18 -1.11 10.42
C TYR A 32 -4.65 -0.68 10.58
N LYS A 33 -5.05 0.45 9.99
CA LYS A 33 -6.44 0.96 10.05
C LYS A 33 -7.40 0.25 9.10
N ALA A 34 -6.89 -0.38 8.04
CA ALA A 34 -7.71 -1.04 7.03
C ALA A 34 -8.34 -2.34 7.53
N ASP A 35 -9.55 -2.63 7.04
CA ASP A 35 -10.18 -3.95 7.16
C ASP A 35 -9.40 -5.02 6.40
N ILE A 36 -9.62 -6.29 6.75
CA ILE A 36 -8.88 -7.43 6.19
C ILE A 36 -8.88 -7.45 4.66
N GLN A 37 -10.03 -7.16 4.01
CA GLN A 37 -10.10 -7.09 2.55
C GLN A 37 -9.21 -5.99 1.95
N ASN A 38 -9.15 -4.83 2.60
CA ASN A 38 -8.30 -3.72 2.15
C ASN A 38 -6.83 -4.00 2.46
N ARG A 39 -6.52 -4.68 3.57
CA ARG A 39 -5.16 -5.16 3.84
C ARG A 39 -4.67 -6.13 2.76
N HIS A 40 -5.50 -7.08 2.32
CA HIS A 40 -5.17 -7.95 1.19
C HIS A 40 -4.87 -7.15 -0.09
N LYS A 41 -5.67 -6.12 -0.39
CA LYS A 41 -5.43 -5.23 -1.55
C LYS A 41 -4.12 -4.47 -1.40
N LEU A 42 -3.79 -3.97 -0.21
CA LEU A 42 -2.55 -3.25 0.05
C LEU A 42 -1.31 -4.15 -0.09
N VAL A 43 -1.34 -5.37 0.44
CA VAL A 43 -0.23 -6.34 0.29
C VAL A 43 -0.04 -6.71 -1.18
N ASN A 44 -1.14 -6.89 -1.93
CA ASN A 44 -1.06 -7.16 -3.36
C ASN A 44 -0.59 -5.95 -4.19
N ALA A 45 -0.95 -4.73 -3.78
CA ALA A 45 -0.57 -3.50 -4.46
C ALA A 45 0.88 -3.07 -4.17
N PHE A 46 1.38 -3.35 -2.97
CA PHE A 46 2.72 -2.98 -2.50
C PHE A 46 3.50 -4.19 -1.96
N PRO A 47 3.74 -5.23 -2.78
CA PRO A 47 4.45 -6.42 -2.36
C PRO A 47 5.91 -6.15 -1.98
N GLU A 48 6.52 -5.08 -2.50
CA GLU A 48 7.88 -4.67 -2.12
C GLU A 48 7.97 -4.18 -0.67
N PHE A 49 6.86 -3.68 -0.11
CA PHE A 49 6.81 -3.20 1.28
C PHE A 49 6.42 -4.29 2.28
N PHE A 50 5.45 -5.14 1.91
CA PHE A 50 4.90 -6.16 2.80
C PHE A 50 5.48 -7.57 2.59
N GLY A 51 6.14 -7.82 1.46
CA GLY A 51 6.57 -9.15 1.04
C GLY A 51 5.44 -9.94 0.36
N GLU A 52 5.67 -11.25 0.17
CA GLU A 52 4.67 -12.14 -0.43
C GLU A 52 3.53 -12.49 0.54
N GLU A 53 3.74 -12.35 1.85
CA GLU A 53 2.79 -12.78 2.88
C GLU A 53 2.93 -11.92 4.14
N VAL A 54 1.82 -11.63 4.82
CA VAL A 54 1.81 -10.98 6.14
C VAL A 54 1.10 -11.90 7.14
N PRO A 55 1.81 -12.92 7.67
CA PRO A 55 1.22 -13.94 8.52
C PRO A 55 0.66 -13.40 9.84
N GLU A 56 1.19 -12.29 10.38
CA GLU A 56 0.67 -11.61 11.57
C GLU A 56 -0.81 -11.19 11.44
N PHE A 57 -1.30 -11.00 10.22
CA PHE A 57 -2.69 -10.63 9.95
C PHE A 57 -3.48 -11.72 9.21
N GLY A 58 -2.92 -12.93 9.10
CA GLY A 58 -3.52 -14.03 8.35
C GLY A 58 -3.62 -13.77 6.84
N ILE A 59 -2.78 -12.88 6.31
CA ILE A 59 -2.82 -12.49 4.90
C ILE A 59 -1.78 -13.31 4.14
N TYR A 60 -2.27 -14.25 3.35
CA TYR A 60 -1.47 -15.07 2.46
C TYR A 60 -1.82 -14.71 1.03
N LYS A 61 -0.81 -14.52 0.18
CA LYS A 61 -1.06 -14.34 -1.25
C LYS A 61 -1.56 -15.66 -1.80
N ILE A 62 -2.83 -15.68 -2.19
CA ILE A 62 -3.42 -16.82 -2.88
C ILE A 62 -2.69 -16.92 -4.22
N LYS A 63 -1.73 -17.83 -4.34
CA LYS A 63 -1.20 -18.26 -5.64
C LYS A 63 -2.33 -18.96 -6.37
N ILE A 64 -3.10 -18.20 -7.15
CA ILE A 64 -3.99 -18.78 -8.16
C ILE A 64 -3.04 -19.39 -9.18
N LYS A 65 -2.97 -20.73 -9.17
CA LYS A 65 -2.14 -21.54 -10.06
C LYS A 65 -2.76 -21.62 -11.44
#